data_AF-A0A6L7RUL8-F1
#
_entry.id   AF-A0A6L7RUL8-F1
#
_cell.length_a   1.000
_cell.length_b   1.000
_cell.length_c   1.000
_cell.angle_alpha   90.00
_cell.angle_beta   90.00
_cell.angle_gamma   90.00
#
_symmetry.space_group_name_H-M   'P 1'
#
loop_
_entity.id
_entity.type
_entity.pdbx_description
1 polymer ?
#
loop_
_entity_poly.entity_id
_entity_poly.type
_entity_poly.pdbx_seq_one_letter_code
_entity_poly.pdbx_strand_id
1 'polypeptide(L)'
;MGVGIVVCATALALAVVLAWPFGAALAVYLGLQVSYSLVLKHLVILDLLAIAIGFVIRAVAGALVIEVPVSPWLYTCTFLLALFLAVGKRWAELGGEARSSAARPVLDRYTPEFLLTLVVIAAAATPLSYALYTFSAPNLPANHLMMITIPIVLYGILRYVYLLQNDGSGEEPERVLLGDPGILASVVTWVVVSWAILQFGGG
;
A
#
# COMPACT_ATOMS: atom_id res chain seq x y z
N MET A 1 -18.67 21.37 2.11
CA MET A 1 -17.32 21.94 2.32
C MET A 1 -17.03 22.24 3.79
N GLY A 2 -17.95 22.85 4.56
CA GLY A 2 -17.72 23.18 5.98
C GLY A 2 -17.40 22.01 6.91
N VAL A 3 -18.11 20.88 6.79
CA VAL A 3 -17.86 19.69 7.63
C VAL A 3 -16.46 19.11 7.44
N GLY A 4 -15.96 19.08 6.19
CA GLY A 4 -14.62 18.58 5.90
C GLY A 4 -13.51 19.44 6.50
N ILE A 5 -13.68 20.77 6.48
CA ILE A 5 -12.72 21.71 7.08
C ILE A 5 -12.71 21.56 8.61
N VAL A 6 -13.89 21.44 9.22
CA VAL A 6 -14.01 21.24 10.67
C VAL A 6 -13.34 19.93 11.10
N VAL A 7 -13.59 18.83 10.39
CA VAL A 7 -12.97 17.52 10.69
C VAL A 7 -11.44 17.58 10.53
N CYS A 8 -10.93 18.21 9.47
CA CYS A 8 -9.49 18.36 9.26
C CYS A 8 -8.85 19.22 10.36
N ALA A 9 -9.49 20.32 10.75
CA ALA A 9 -9.00 21.21 11.79
C ALA A 9 -8.98 20.52 13.17
N THR A 10 -10.05 19.76 13.51
CA THR A 10 -10.09 19.00 14.76
C THR A 10 -9.07 17.86 14.77
N ALA A 11 -8.87 17.17 13.63
CA ALA A 11 -7.87 16.11 13.52
C ALA A 11 -6.45 16.65 13.67
N LEU A 12 -6.15 17.82 13.08
CA LEU A 12 -4.84 18.46 13.19
C LEU A 12 -4.58 18.96 14.62
N ALA A 13 -5.58 19.54 15.28
CA ALA A 13 -5.47 19.96 16.67
C ALA A 13 -5.19 18.77 17.61
N LEU A 14 -5.94 17.66 17.45
CA LEU A 14 -5.71 16.43 18.22
C LEU A 14 -4.35 15.80 17.92
N ALA A 15 -3.88 15.86 16.68
CA ALA A 15 -2.58 15.32 16.29
C ALA A 15 -1.40 16.07 16.92
N VAL A 16 -1.48 17.41 16.98
CA VAL A 16 -0.44 18.24 17.61
C VAL A 16 -0.40 18.02 19.12
N VAL A 17 -1.55 17.79 19.76
CA VAL A 17 -1.64 17.46 21.19
C VAL A 17 -1.05 16.08 21.49
N LEU A 18 -1.16 15.12 20.56
CA LEU A 18 -0.63 13.78 20.74
C LEU A 18 0.89 13.73 20.62
N ALA A 19 1.44 14.28 19.52
CA ALA A 19 2.89 14.42 19.34
C ALA A 19 3.21 15.44 18.23
N TRP A 20 4.18 16.33 18.47
CA TRP A 20 4.65 17.29 17.46
C TRP A 20 5.05 16.66 16.11
N PRO A 21 5.86 15.57 16.06
CA PRO A 21 6.22 14.94 14.79
C PRO A 21 5.02 14.30 14.07
N PHE A 22 4.00 13.85 14.81
CA PHE A 22 2.76 13.34 14.23
C PHE A 22 1.93 14.46 13.58
N GLY A 23 1.82 15.62 14.24
CA GLY A 23 1.20 16.81 13.67
C GLY A 23 1.86 17.28 12.36
N ALA A 24 3.20 17.26 12.30
CA ALA A 24 3.94 17.60 11.09
C ALA A 24 3.68 16.60 9.94
N ALA A 25 3.70 15.29 10.23
CA ALA A 25 3.39 14.26 9.25
C ALA A 25 1.96 14.39 8.70
N LEU A 26 0.99 14.70 9.57
CA LEU A 26 -0.39 14.94 9.17
C LEU A 26 -0.53 16.20 8.30
N ALA A 27 0.19 17.27 8.61
CA ALA A 27 0.19 18.48 7.78
C ALA A 27 0.74 18.21 6.37
N VAL A 28 1.85 17.46 6.25
CA VAL A 28 2.41 17.03 4.96
C VAL A 28 1.42 16.15 4.20
N TYR A 29 0.76 15.22 4.88
CA TYR A 29 -0.29 14.38 4.28
C TYR A 29 -1.45 15.21 3.73
N LEU A 30 -1.95 16.18 4.50
CA LEU A 30 -3.02 17.08 4.05
C LEU A 30 -2.58 17.93 2.86
N GLY A 31 -1.35 18.45 2.87
CA GLY A 31 -0.76 19.15 1.74
C GLY A 31 -0.74 18.28 0.48
N LEU A 32 -0.28 17.04 0.59
CA LEU A 32 -0.27 16.07 -0.51
C LEU A 32 -1.70 15.81 -1.03
N GLN A 33 -2.68 15.67 -0.16
CA GLN A 33 -4.07 15.43 -0.56
C GLN A 33 -4.70 16.64 -1.27
N VAL A 34 -4.39 17.86 -0.82
CA VAL A 34 -4.81 19.09 -1.50
C VAL A 34 -4.15 19.19 -2.88
N SER A 35 -2.83 18.98 -2.98
CA SER A 35 -2.11 18.95 -4.25
C SER A 35 -2.64 17.85 -5.19
N TYR A 36 -2.98 16.68 -4.65
CA TYR A 36 -3.60 15.59 -5.39
C TYR A 36 -4.94 15.99 -5.99
N SER A 37 -5.83 16.56 -5.19
CA SER A 37 -7.15 16.99 -5.62
C SER A 37 -7.12 18.10 -6.66
N LEU A 38 -6.13 19.00 -6.60
CA LEU A 38 -6.03 20.16 -7.48
C LEU A 38 -5.30 19.86 -8.79
N VAL A 39 -4.19 19.11 -8.76
CA VAL A 39 -3.28 18.99 -9.92
C VAL A 39 -2.87 17.55 -10.20
N LEU A 40 -2.39 16.79 -9.19
CA LEU A 40 -1.70 15.52 -9.49
C LEU A 40 -2.65 14.45 -10.04
N LYS A 41 -3.96 14.51 -9.72
CA LYS A 41 -4.96 13.59 -10.31
C LYS A 41 -5.11 13.71 -11.82
N HIS A 42 -4.58 14.77 -12.45
CA HIS A 42 -4.63 15.02 -13.89
C HIS A 42 -3.33 14.63 -14.61
N LEU A 43 -2.30 14.24 -13.87
CA LEU A 43 -1.00 13.86 -14.41
C LEU A 43 -0.81 12.34 -14.30
N VAL A 44 -0.52 11.71 -15.43
CA VAL A 44 -0.26 10.27 -15.55
C VAL A 44 0.97 9.91 -14.69
N ILE A 45 0.94 8.77 -14.02
CA ILE A 45 1.96 8.24 -13.07
C ILE A 45 2.02 9.00 -11.75
N LEU A 46 1.96 10.34 -11.77
CA LEU A 46 2.04 11.15 -10.55
C LEU A 46 0.83 10.94 -9.63
N ASP A 47 -0.34 10.59 -10.18
CA ASP A 47 -1.50 10.20 -9.39
C ASP A 47 -1.25 8.91 -8.58
N LEU A 48 -0.65 7.90 -9.21
CA LEU A 48 -0.29 6.63 -8.58
C LEU A 48 0.80 6.80 -7.52
N LEU A 49 1.84 7.59 -7.83
CA LEU A 49 2.92 7.91 -6.90
C LEU A 49 2.41 8.68 -5.68
N ALA A 50 1.52 9.65 -5.88
CA ALA A 50 0.91 10.40 -4.78
C ALA A 50 0.13 9.50 -3.83
N ILE A 51 -0.65 8.54 -4.36
CA ILE A 51 -1.36 7.55 -3.54
C ILE A 51 -0.36 6.72 -2.72
N ALA A 52 0.68 6.18 -3.36
CA ALA A 52 1.69 5.38 -2.68
C ALA A 52 2.43 6.16 -1.58
N ILE A 53 2.84 7.40 -1.86
CA ILE A 53 3.47 8.30 -0.88
C ILE A 53 2.50 8.59 0.29
N GLY A 54 1.20 8.78 0.01
CA GLY A 54 0.20 8.97 1.05
C GLY A 54 0.04 7.76 1.99
N PHE A 55 0.27 6.53 1.52
CA PHE A 55 0.34 5.34 2.39
C PHE A 55 1.60 5.35 3.25
N VAL A 56 2.75 5.73 2.68
CA VAL A 56 4.02 5.84 3.41
C VAL A 56 3.90 6.87 4.54
N ILE A 57 3.40 8.07 4.25
CA ILE A 57 3.23 9.12 5.28
C ILE A 57 2.35 8.62 6.42
N ARG A 58 1.27 7.89 6.13
CA ARG A 58 0.39 7.30 7.16
C ARG A 58 1.10 6.23 7.99
N ALA A 59 1.88 5.35 7.37
CA ALA A 59 2.63 4.33 8.08
C ALA A 59 3.69 4.96 9.01
N VAL A 60 4.41 5.97 8.52
CA VAL A 60 5.40 6.73 9.29
C VAL A 60 4.72 7.49 10.45
N ALA A 61 3.60 8.15 10.18
CA ALA A 61 2.82 8.84 11.21
C ALA A 61 2.40 7.87 12.32
N GLY A 62 1.93 6.67 11.98
CA GLY A 62 1.61 5.62 12.95
C GLY A 62 2.81 5.19 13.79
N ALA A 63 3.98 4.98 13.16
CA ALA A 63 5.21 4.63 13.87
C ALA A 63 5.69 5.74 14.83
N LEU A 64 5.49 7.02 14.46
CA LEU A 64 5.82 8.17 15.30
C LEU A 64 4.93 8.26 16.55
N VAL A 65 3.66 7.84 16.48
CA VAL A 65 2.74 7.85 17.65
C VAL A 65 3.14 6.80 18.68
N ILE A 66 3.58 5.63 18.22
CA ILE A 66 4.01 4.53 19.11
C ILE A 66 5.49 4.62 19.50
N GLU A 67 6.17 5.71 19.12
CA GLU A 67 7.60 5.99 19.41
C GLU A 67 8.56 4.88 18.95
N VAL A 68 8.21 4.16 17.87
CA VAL A 68 9.06 3.10 17.31
C VAL A 68 9.98 3.68 16.23
N PRO A 69 11.29 3.34 16.23
CA PRO A 69 12.20 3.80 15.19
C PRO A 69 11.75 3.33 13.81
N VAL A 70 11.61 4.29 12.89
CA VAL A 70 11.12 4.00 11.53
C VAL A 70 12.23 3.36 10.72
N SER A 71 12.06 2.07 10.41
CA SER A 71 13.00 1.33 9.57
C SER A 71 12.96 1.83 8.11
N PRO A 72 14.11 1.97 7.42
CA PRO A 72 14.17 2.23 5.99
C PRO A 72 13.29 1.28 5.16
N TRP A 73 13.19 0.02 5.61
CA TRP A 73 12.38 -1.00 4.96
C TRP A 73 10.88 -0.73 5.01
N LEU A 74 10.39 -0.01 6.03
CA LEU A 74 8.99 0.39 6.13
C LEU A 74 8.61 1.28 4.94
N TYR A 75 9.47 2.24 4.58
CA TYR A 75 9.21 3.14 3.46
C TYR A 75 9.11 2.36 2.15
N THR A 76 10.11 1.53 1.84
CA THR A 76 10.18 0.80 0.56
C THR A 76 9.08 -0.24 0.42
N CYS A 77 8.84 -1.07 1.44
CA CYS A 77 7.82 -2.11 1.38
C CYS A 77 6.41 -1.51 1.32
N THR A 78 6.13 -0.48 2.12
CA THR A 78 4.81 0.19 2.11
C THR A 78 4.59 0.90 0.78
N PHE A 79 5.61 1.59 0.25
CA PHE A 79 5.51 2.28 -1.03
C PHE A 79 5.22 1.33 -2.18
N LEU A 80 5.98 0.24 -2.31
CA LEU A 80 5.82 -0.72 -3.41
C LEU A 80 4.50 -1.47 -3.33
N LEU A 81 4.10 -1.91 -2.12
CA LEU A 81 2.81 -2.56 -1.92
C LEU A 81 1.65 -1.61 -2.23
N ALA A 82 1.71 -0.36 -1.76
CA ALA A 82 0.68 0.64 -2.04
C ALA A 82 0.62 0.98 -3.54
N LEU A 83 1.77 1.08 -4.20
CA LEU A 83 1.85 1.29 -5.65
C LEU A 83 1.24 0.11 -6.41
N PHE A 84 1.57 -1.12 -6.04
CA PHE A 84 1.00 -2.34 -6.62
C PHE A 84 -0.53 -2.35 -6.54
N LEU A 85 -1.09 -2.06 -5.36
CA LEU A 85 -2.54 -2.00 -5.17
C LEU A 85 -3.18 -0.82 -5.93
N ALA A 86 -2.55 0.34 -5.94
CA ALA A 86 -3.04 1.53 -6.63
C ALA A 86 -3.12 1.33 -8.16
N VAL A 87 -2.07 0.76 -8.75
CA VAL A 87 -2.04 0.43 -10.19
C VAL A 87 -3.04 -0.69 -10.50
N GLY A 88 -3.11 -1.73 -9.67
CA GLY A 88 -4.06 -2.82 -9.84
C GLY A 88 -5.51 -2.32 -9.86
N LYS A 89 -5.86 -1.43 -8.92
CA LYS A 89 -7.17 -0.75 -8.92
C LYS A 89 -7.41 0.01 -10.21
N ARG A 90 -6.42 0.80 -10.67
CA ARG A 90 -6.53 1.60 -11.89
C ARG A 90 -6.74 0.73 -13.13
N TRP A 91 -6.07 -0.41 -13.19
CA TRP A 91 -6.21 -1.38 -14.28
C TRP A 91 -7.61 -2.00 -14.28
N ALA A 92 -8.14 -2.38 -13.12
CA ALA A 92 -9.49 -2.93 -13.02
C ALA A 92 -10.58 -1.90 -13.37
N GLU A 93 -10.40 -0.64 -12.96
CA GLU A 93 -11.27 0.49 -13.36
C GLU A 93 -11.32 0.67 -14.89
N LEU A 94 -10.25 0.34 -15.63
CA LEU A 94 -10.24 0.37 -17.10
C LEU A 94 -10.91 -0.85 -17.74
N GLY A 95 -10.78 -2.03 -17.14
CA GLY A 95 -11.26 -3.31 -17.70
C GLY A 95 -12.72 -3.66 -17.39
N GLY A 96 -13.32 -3.04 -16.36
CA GLY A 96 -14.68 -3.32 -15.92
C GLY A 96 -15.79 -2.54 -16.65
N GLU A 97 -17.03 -3.02 -16.55
CA GLU A 97 -18.25 -2.34 -17.04
C GLU A 97 -18.55 -1.03 -16.26
N ALA A 98 -17.83 -0.77 -15.15
CA ALA A 98 -17.88 0.45 -14.36
C ALA A 98 -17.21 1.65 -15.06
N ARG A 99 -17.51 1.86 -16.34
CA ARG A 99 -17.55 3.20 -16.94
C ARG A 99 -18.75 3.97 -16.37
N SER A 100 -18.91 3.95 -15.03
CA SER A 100 -19.91 4.75 -14.34
C SER A 100 -19.59 6.22 -14.59
N SER A 101 -20.65 7.02 -14.68
CA SER A 101 -20.79 8.37 -15.24
C SER A 101 -19.89 9.49 -14.69
N ALA A 102 -18.83 9.15 -13.96
CA ALA A 102 -17.83 10.06 -13.40
C ALA A 102 -16.38 9.63 -13.75
N ALA A 103 -16.20 9.01 -14.93
CA ALA A 103 -14.89 8.60 -15.44
C ALA A 103 -13.86 9.72 -15.24
N ARG A 104 -12.86 9.46 -14.39
CA ARG A 104 -11.82 10.44 -14.07
C ARG A 104 -11.12 10.81 -15.39
N PRO A 105 -10.94 12.10 -15.73
CA PRO A 105 -10.38 12.52 -17.03
C PRO A 105 -8.99 11.93 -17.35
N VAL A 106 -8.23 11.52 -16.33
CA VAL A 106 -6.90 10.93 -16.52
C VAL A 106 -6.97 9.45 -16.94
N LEU A 107 -8.14 8.80 -16.81
CA LEU A 107 -8.35 7.40 -17.18
C LEU A 107 -8.31 7.23 -18.71
N ASP A 108 -8.78 8.24 -19.46
CA ASP A 108 -8.75 8.26 -20.92
C ASP A 108 -7.33 8.32 -21.52
N ARG A 109 -6.32 8.63 -20.71
CA ARG A 109 -4.90 8.67 -21.13
C ARG A 109 -4.16 7.36 -20.89
N TYR A 110 -4.75 6.42 -20.15
CA TYR A 110 -4.14 5.13 -19.86
C TYR A 110 -4.61 4.08 -20.85
N THR A 111 -3.69 3.24 -21.33
CA THR A 111 -4.05 2.01 -22.04
C THR A 111 -4.02 0.82 -21.07
N PRO A 112 -4.90 -0.18 -21.25
CA PRO A 112 -4.91 -1.38 -20.42
C PRO A 112 -3.55 -2.10 -20.40
N GLU A 113 -2.83 -2.12 -21.52
CA GLU A 113 -1.52 -2.77 -21.66
C GLU A 113 -0.43 -2.07 -20.85
N PHE A 114 -0.46 -0.73 -20.84
CA PHE A 114 0.48 0.07 -20.06
C PHE A 114 0.26 -0.13 -18.57
N LEU A 115 -1.00 -0.07 -18.11
CA LEU A 115 -1.31 -0.33 -16.70
C LEU A 115 -0.97 -1.76 -16.29
N LEU A 116 -1.20 -2.76 -17.15
CA LEU A 116 -0.81 -4.14 -16.86
C LEU A 116 0.71 -4.26 -16.70
N THR A 117 1.47 -3.57 -17.55
CA THR A 117 2.94 -3.52 -17.44
C THR A 117 3.37 -2.91 -16.10
N LEU A 118 2.72 -1.83 -15.66
CA LEU A 118 2.97 -1.25 -14.34
C LEU A 118 2.60 -2.21 -13.20
N VAL A 119 1.48 -2.95 -13.32
CA VAL A 119 1.09 -3.98 -12.33
C VAL A 119 2.20 -5.03 -12.23
N VAL A 120 2.68 -5.55 -13.35
CA VAL A 120 3.72 -6.59 -13.38
C VAL A 120 5.02 -6.08 -12.75
N ILE A 121 5.46 -4.86 -13.09
CA ILE A 121 6.66 -4.25 -12.49
C ILE A 121 6.51 -4.12 -10.97
N ALA A 122 5.38 -3.61 -10.50
CA ALA A 122 5.12 -3.44 -9.06
C ALA A 122 4.97 -4.80 -8.33
N ALA A 123 4.34 -5.78 -8.98
CA ALA A 123 4.16 -7.14 -8.47
C ALA A 123 5.49 -7.89 -8.36
N ALA A 124 6.48 -7.60 -9.21
CA ALA A 124 7.83 -8.15 -9.09
C ALA A 124 8.65 -7.42 -8.01
N ALA A 125 8.57 -6.09 -7.97
CA ALA A 125 9.34 -5.27 -7.03
C ALA A 125 8.91 -5.48 -5.56
N THR A 126 7.62 -5.71 -5.30
CA THR A 126 7.07 -5.88 -3.94
C THR A 126 7.66 -7.10 -3.19
N PRO A 127 7.54 -8.35 -3.69
CA PRO A 127 8.13 -9.51 -3.03
C PRO A 127 9.66 -9.47 -3.05
N LEU A 128 10.29 -8.85 -4.05
CA LEU A 128 11.74 -8.65 -4.05
C LEU A 128 12.19 -7.73 -2.91
N SER A 129 11.51 -6.60 -2.71
CA SER A 129 11.77 -5.72 -1.57
C SER A 129 11.53 -6.41 -0.24
N TYR A 130 10.49 -7.26 -0.15
CA TYR A 130 10.23 -8.06 1.04
C TYR A 130 11.36 -9.07 1.30
N ALA A 131 11.83 -9.78 0.26
CA ALA A 131 12.96 -10.69 0.37
C ALA A 131 14.23 -9.98 0.85
N LEU A 132 14.53 -8.80 0.30
CA LEU A 132 15.65 -7.97 0.77
C LEU A 132 15.50 -7.53 2.22
N TYR A 133 14.28 -7.20 2.66
CA TYR A 133 13.98 -6.94 4.08
C TYR A 133 14.29 -8.17 4.94
N THR A 134 13.85 -9.37 4.56
CA THR A 134 14.12 -10.60 5.32
C THR A 134 15.61 -10.95 5.40
N PHE A 135 16.43 -10.45 4.47
CA PHE A 135 17.87 -10.68 4.43
C PHE A 135 18.66 -9.66 5.25
N SER A 136 18.33 -8.37 5.09
CA SER A 136 19.18 -7.25 5.53
C SER A 136 18.65 -6.47 6.73
N ALA A 137 17.44 -6.76 7.21
CA ALA A 137 16.87 -5.98 8.31
C ALA A 137 17.52 -6.32 9.65
N PRO A 138 18.03 -5.31 10.40
CA PRO A 138 18.74 -5.54 11.66
C PRO A 138 17.81 -5.97 12.80
N ASN A 139 16.49 -5.78 12.65
CA ASN A 139 15.49 -6.07 13.67
C ASN A 139 14.95 -7.51 13.57
N LEU A 140 15.57 -8.36 12.75
CA LEU A 140 15.16 -9.75 12.53
C LEU A 140 16.14 -10.72 13.21
N PRO A 141 15.68 -11.93 13.55
CA PRO A 141 16.55 -13.00 14.01
C PRO A 141 17.72 -13.27 13.03
N ALA A 142 18.94 -13.43 13.57
CA ALA A 142 20.14 -13.68 12.77
C ALA A 142 20.14 -15.04 12.03
N ASN A 143 19.20 -15.92 12.38
CA ASN A 143 19.03 -17.23 11.74
C ASN A 143 18.32 -17.16 10.38
N HIS A 144 17.95 -15.97 9.90
CA HIS A 144 17.29 -15.74 8.61
C HIS A 144 16.01 -16.56 8.38
N LEU A 145 15.39 -17.09 9.45
CA LEU A 145 14.21 -17.97 9.34
C LEU A 145 13.01 -17.24 8.71
N MET A 146 12.97 -15.91 8.79
CA MET A 146 11.96 -15.09 8.12
C MET A 146 11.89 -15.35 6.60
N MET A 147 12.94 -15.87 5.96
CA MET A 147 12.94 -16.21 4.54
C MET A 147 11.90 -17.28 4.18
N ILE A 148 11.49 -18.14 5.12
CA ILE A 148 10.44 -19.16 4.92
C ILE A 148 9.09 -18.51 4.58
N THR A 149 8.91 -17.22 4.92
CA THR A 149 7.67 -16.49 4.62
C THR A 149 7.61 -15.95 3.18
N ILE A 150 8.73 -15.93 2.44
CA ILE A 150 8.80 -15.41 1.07
C ILE A 150 7.84 -16.15 0.12
N PRO A 151 7.80 -17.51 0.08
CA PRO A 151 6.85 -18.24 -0.77
C PRO A 151 5.39 -17.91 -0.45
N ILE A 152 5.06 -17.62 0.82
CA ILE A 152 3.71 -17.27 1.25
C ILE A 152 3.32 -15.89 0.71
N VAL A 153 4.20 -14.89 0.86
CA VAL A 153 3.96 -13.55 0.31
C VAL A 153 3.87 -13.58 -1.22
N LEU A 154 4.77 -14.35 -1.86
CA LEU A 154 4.76 -14.51 -3.32
C LEU A 154 3.45 -15.13 -3.81
N TYR A 155 2.95 -16.16 -3.13
CA TYR A 155 1.64 -16.75 -3.44
C TYR A 155 0.53 -15.70 -3.37
N GLY A 156 0.48 -14.86 -2.32
CA GLY A 156 -0.53 -13.81 -2.18
C GLY A 156 -0.50 -12.79 -3.33
N ILE A 157 0.69 -12.34 -3.72
CA ILE A 157 0.86 -11.42 -4.86
C ILE A 157 0.44 -12.07 -6.18
N LEU A 158 0.87 -13.31 -6.44
CA LEU A 158 0.50 -14.05 -7.64
C LEU A 158 -1.01 -14.31 -7.72
N ARG A 159 -1.63 -14.67 -6.58
CA ARG A 159 -3.08 -14.88 -6.47
C ARG A 159 -3.83 -13.58 -6.77
N TYR A 160 -3.38 -12.45 -6.24
CA TYR A 160 -3.97 -11.16 -6.55
C TYR A 160 -3.89 -10.84 -8.05
N VAL A 161 -2.71 -11.01 -8.66
CA VAL A 161 -2.52 -10.77 -10.12
C VAL A 161 -3.40 -11.71 -10.95
N TYR A 162 -3.58 -12.95 -10.53
CA TYR A 162 -4.48 -13.91 -11.17
C TYR A 162 -5.95 -13.45 -11.11
N LEU A 163 -6.44 -13.05 -9.93
CA LEU A 163 -7.83 -12.58 -9.76
C LEU A 163 -8.08 -11.29 -10.53
N LEU A 164 -7.08 -10.41 -10.55
CA LEU A 164 -7.13 -9.17 -11.32
C LEU A 164 -7.37 -9.46 -12.80
N GLN A 165 -6.57 -10.36 -13.40
CA GLN A 165 -6.65 -10.64 -14.84
C GLN A 165 -7.83 -11.52 -15.26
N ASN A 166 -8.28 -12.46 -14.41
CA ASN A 166 -9.25 -13.49 -14.83
C ASN A 166 -10.67 -13.24 -14.34
N ASP A 167 -10.87 -12.63 -13.16
CA ASP A 167 -12.19 -12.58 -12.52
C ASP A 167 -12.87 -11.21 -12.63
N GLY A 168 -12.25 -10.23 -13.30
CA GLY A 168 -12.78 -8.85 -13.43
C GLY A 168 -13.06 -8.14 -12.11
N SER A 169 -12.72 -8.76 -10.98
CA SER A 169 -13.15 -8.41 -9.62
C SER A 169 -12.26 -7.36 -8.95
N GLY A 170 -11.29 -6.80 -9.69
CA GLY A 170 -10.27 -5.88 -9.16
C GLY A 170 -10.75 -4.47 -8.84
N GLU A 171 -12.06 -4.17 -8.97
CA GLU A 171 -12.62 -2.82 -8.76
C GLU A 171 -12.27 -2.25 -7.37
N GLU A 172 -12.21 -3.13 -6.37
CA GLU A 172 -11.88 -2.79 -5.00
C GLU A 172 -10.81 -3.76 -4.46
N PRO A 173 -9.53 -3.37 -4.42
CA PRO A 173 -8.46 -4.22 -3.89
C PRO A 173 -8.78 -4.77 -2.50
N GLU A 174 -9.39 -3.96 -1.65
CA GLU A 174 -9.82 -4.31 -0.29
C GLU A 174 -10.86 -5.44 -0.29
N ARG A 175 -11.82 -5.40 -1.21
CA ARG A 175 -12.84 -6.43 -1.37
C ARG A 175 -12.27 -7.72 -1.94
N VAL A 176 -11.29 -7.64 -2.86
CA VAL A 176 -10.56 -8.82 -3.35
C VAL A 176 -9.74 -9.46 -2.23
N LEU A 177 -9.02 -8.64 -1.45
CA LEU A 177 -8.20 -9.10 -0.33
C LEU A 177 -9.04 -9.77 0.77
N LEU A 178 -10.23 -9.23 1.07
CA LEU A 178 -11.14 -9.77 2.10
C LEU A 178 -12.12 -10.82 1.57
N GLY A 179 -12.32 -10.90 0.27
CA GLY A 179 -13.27 -11.81 -0.37
C GLY A 179 -12.64 -13.12 -0.83
N ASP A 180 -11.35 -13.13 -1.20
CA ASP A 180 -10.69 -14.35 -1.67
C ASP A 180 -10.12 -15.16 -0.48
N PRO A 181 -10.59 -16.41 -0.28
CA PRO A 181 -10.10 -17.25 0.82
C PRO A 181 -8.62 -17.62 0.66
N GLY A 182 -8.09 -17.66 -0.57
CA GLY A 182 -6.68 -17.94 -0.83
C GLY A 182 -5.77 -16.81 -0.35
N ILE A 183 -6.11 -15.56 -0.68
CA ILE A 183 -5.39 -14.39 -0.19
C ILE A 183 -5.48 -14.30 1.34
N LEU A 184 -6.68 -14.42 1.92
CA LEU A 184 -6.85 -14.40 3.37
C LEU A 184 -6.02 -15.47 4.07
N ALA A 185 -6.05 -16.72 3.56
CA ALA A 185 -5.24 -17.80 4.09
C ALA A 185 -3.74 -17.48 4.02
N SER A 186 -3.27 -16.87 2.92
CA SER A 186 -1.87 -16.46 2.77
C SER A 186 -1.46 -15.39 3.80
N VAL A 187 -2.31 -14.39 4.03
CA VAL A 187 -2.06 -13.32 5.01
C VAL A 187 -2.06 -13.88 6.43
N VAL A 188 -3.05 -14.71 6.78
CA VAL A 188 -3.13 -15.33 8.10
C VAL A 188 -1.93 -16.25 8.34
N THR A 189 -1.58 -17.09 7.37
CA THR A 189 -0.41 -17.98 7.46
C THR A 189 0.87 -17.16 7.62
N TRP A 190 1.02 -16.09 6.86
CA TRP A 190 2.15 -15.18 6.98
C TRP A 190 2.26 -14.57 8.38
N VAL A 191 1.17 -14.02 8.93
CA VAL A 191 1.15 -13.44 10.29
C VAL A 191 1.54 -14.48 11.34
N VAL A 192 0.96 -15.68 11.28
CA VAL A 192 1.22 -16.76 12.25
C VAL A 192 2.68 -17.20 12.18
N VAL A 193 3.22 -17.41 10.98
CA VAL A 193 4.61 -17.86 10.79
C VAL A 193 5.59 -16.76 11.22
N SER A 194 5.38 -15.51 10.81
CA SER A 194 6.22 -14.38 11.22
C SER A 194 6.20 -14.20 12.74
N TRP A 195 5.03 -14.27 13.37
CA TRP A 195 4.93 -14.18 14.83
C TRP A 195 5.67 -15.32 15.54
N ALA A 196 5.51 -16.56 15.08
CA ALA A 196 6.22 -17.71 15.64
C ALA A 196 7.74 -17.56 15.51
N ILE A 197 8.24 -17.12 14.35
CA ILE A 197 9.66 -16.91 14.12
C ILE A 197 10.21 -15.80 15.04
N LEU A 198 9.47 -14.72 15.25
CA LEU A 198 9.92 -13.63 16.12
C LEU A 198 9.98 -14.05 17.60
N GLN A 199 9.10 -14.94 18.04
CA GLN A 199 9.08 -15.43 19.43
C GLN A 199 10.12 -16.53 19.69
N PHE A 200 10.27 -17.48 18.77
CA PHE A 200 11.12 -18.67 18.95
C PHE A 200 12.48 -18.57 18.27
N GLY A 201 12.65 -17.64 17.32
CA GLY A 201 13.88 -17.47 16.54
C GLY A 201 14.93 -16.59 17.20
N GLY A 202 14.62 -15.91 18.29
CA GLY A 202 15.56 -15.06 19.04
C GLY A 202 16.47 -15.79 20.05
N GLY A 203 16.54 -17.12 19.96
CA GLY A 203 17.39 -17.97 20.82
C GLY A 203 18.83 -18.10 20.34
#